data_AF-A0A967G2L5-F1
#
_entry.id   AF-A0A967G2L5-F1
#
_cell.length_a   1.000
_cell.length_b   1.000
_cell.length_c   1.000
_cell.angle_alpha   90.00
_cell.angle_beta   90.00
_cell.angle_gamma   90.00
#
_symmetry.space_group_name_H-M   'P 1'
#
loop_
_entity.id
_entity.type
_entity.pdbx_description
1 polymer ?
#
loop_
_entity_poly.entity_id
_entity_poly.type
_entity_poly.pdbx_seq_one_letter_code
_entity_poly.pdbx_strand_id
1 'polypeptide(L)'
;MAIVTESKPVQKNNSATFRYLGGLENLLVRRYRASAGEYRFKGTPGVKDAIETMGIPHTEVDVILVNNRSEDFSYKLQHKDQVAVYPVGAELQDRKLIHLSPQIVPPVKFILDVHLGSLARRLRLLGFDSLYRNDFADAEIIDISVTTERVILTRDLGILKQKQVRYGYLVRSDHLEKQVDEVMERFLIRDHAKPFSRCMACNGRLVAVDKQEV
;
A
#
# COMPACT_ATOMS: atom_id res chain seq x y z
N MET A 1 -39.78 -45.34 -18.03
CA MET A 1 -38.88 -44.17 -18.10
C MET A 1 -38.61 -43.69 -16.69
N ALA A 2 -37.44 -44.01 -16.15
CA ALA A 2 -37.01 -43.52 -14.84
C ALA A 2 -36.34 -42.16 -15.03
N ILE A 3 -36.94 -41.11 -14.47
CA ILE A 3 -36.35 -39.78 -14.44
C ILE A 3 -35.36 -39.78 -13.28
N VAL A 4 -34.07 -39.98 -13.61
CA VAL A 4 -32.98 -39.78 -12.66
C VAL A 4 -32.80 -38.27 -12.53
N THR A 5 -33.28 -37.71 -11.42
CA THR A 5 -32.96 -36.34 -11.05
C THR A 5 -31.48 -36.27 -10.70
N GLU A 6 -30.67 -35.70 -11.60
CA GLU A 6 -29.30 -35.28 -11.29
C GLU A 6 -29.36 -34.30 -10.11
N SER A 7 -28.95 -34.80 -8.94
CA SER A 7 -28.70 -33.98 -7.77
C SER A 7 -27.61 -32.95 -8.10
N LYS A 8 -27.98 -31.67 -8.15
CA LYS A 8 -27.02 -30.54 -8.20
C LYS A 8 -25.95 -30.75 -7.12
N PRO A 9 -24.65 -30.62 -7.44
CA PRO A 9 -23.59 -30.82 -6.45
C PRO A 9 -23.75 -29.81 -5.31
N VAL A 10 -23.76 -30.32 -4.08
CA VAL A 10 -23.76 -29.52 -2.86
C VAL A 10 -22.58 -28.56 -2.92
N GLN A 11 -22.87 -27.26 -2.97
CA GLN A 11 -21.88 -26.21 -3.12
C GLN A 11 -21.03 -26.14 -1.84
N LYS A 12 -19.82 -26.69 -1.86
CA LYS A 12 -18.89 -26.63 -0.72
C LYS A 12 -18.60 -25.17 -0.38
N ASN A 13 -19.04 -24.71 0.79
CA ASN A 13 -18.66 -23.42 1.35
C ASN A 13 -17.21 -23.51 1.82
N ASN A 14 -16.26 -23.23 0.91
CA ASN A 14 -14.86 -23.13 1.27
C ASN A 14 -14.66 -21.89 2.16
N SER A 15 -13.67 -21.97 3.03
CA SER A 15 -13.31 -20.91 3.96
C SER A 15 -11.82 -20.97 4.25
N ALA A 16 -11.22 -19.82 4.56
CA ALA A 16 -9.86 -19.66 5.03
C ALA A 16 -9.86 -18.66 6.19
N THR A 17 -8.87 -18.76 7.08
CA THR A 17 -8.73 -17.88 8.24
C THR A 17 -7.53 -16.99 8.06
N PHE A 18 -7.73 -15.67 8.11
CA PHE A 18 -6.68 -14.68 7.96
C PHE A 18 -6.30 -14.06 9.31
N ARG A 19 -5.01 -14.01 9.60
CA ARG A 19 -4.42 -13.23 10.68
C ARG A 19 -3.61 -12.09 10.06
N TYR A 20 -4.07 -10.87 10.30
CA TYR A 20 -3.37 -9.66 9.90
C TYR A 20 -2.50 -9.18 11.07
N LEU A 21 -1.27 -8.76 10.78
CA LEU A 21 -0.28 -8.36 11.79
C LEU A 21 0.17 -6.91 11.59
N GLY A 22 0.87 -6.37 12.59
CA GLY A 22 1.56 -5.07 12.50
C GLY A 22 0.64 -3.89 12.16
N GLY A 23 -0.61 -3.92 12.64
CA GLY A 23 -1.57 -2.85 12.46
C GLY A 23 -2.43 -2.97 11.19
N LEU A 24 -2.21 -3.98 10.33
CA LEU A 24 -3.07 -4.23 9.16
C LEU A 24 -4.51 -4.52 9.56
N GLU A 25 -4.75 -5.10 10.74
CA GLU A 25 -6.08 -5.32 11.31
C GLU A 25 -6.92 -4.03 11.42
N ASN A 26 -6.27 -2.87 11.54
CA ASN A 26 -6.92 -1.57 11.58
C ASN A 26 -7.51 -1.15 10.23
N LEU A 27 -7.09 -1.77 9.13
CA LEU A 27 -7.60 -1.49 7.79
C LEU A 27 -8.73 -2.43 7.35
N LEU A 28 -9.02 -3.47 8.13
CA LEU A 28 -10.08 -4.43 7.80
C LEU A 28 -11.46 -3.76 7.74
N VAL A 29 -12.27 -4.12 6.75
CA VAL A 29 -13.68 -3.68 6.75
C VAL A 29 -14.43 -4.33 7.92
N ARG A 30 -15.41 -3.60 8.49
CA ARG A 30 -16.10 -3.95 9.75
C ARG A 30 -16.54 -5.42 9.86
N ARG A 31 -17.08 -5.99 8.77
CA ARG A 31 -17.54 -7.39 8.73
C ARG A 31 -16.44 -8.40 9.05
N TYR A 32 -15.20 -8.18 8.60
CA TYR A 32 -14.11 -9.13 8.79
C TYR A 32 -13.38 -8.97 10.11
N ARG A 33 -13.44 -7.78 10.71
CA ARG A 33 -13.04 -7.61 12.13
C ARG A 33 -13.94 -8.44 13.04
N ALA A 34 -15.26 -8.43 12.79
CA ALA A 34 -16.22 -9.18 13.57
C ALA A 34 -16.12 -10.72 13.37
N SER A 35 -15.73 -11.17 12.17
CA SER A 35 -15.57 -12.61 11.87
C SER A 35 -14.21 -13.19 12.24
N ALA A 36 -13.40 -12.47 13.04
CA ALA A 36 -12.04 -12.87 13.41
C ALA A 36 -11.17 -13.29 12.19
N GLY A 37 -11.35 -12.61 11.05
CA GLY A 37 -10.60 -12.89 9.82
C GLY A 37 -11.07 -14.10 9.02
N GLU A 38 -12.21 -14.73 9.34
CA GLU A 38 -12.81 -15.77 8.49
C GLU A 38 -13.23 -15.18 7.13
N TYR A 39 -12.71 -15.75 6.04
CA TYR A 39 -13.06 -15.42 4.66
C TYR A 39 -13.69 -16.63 3.97
N ARG A 40 -14.96 -16.51 3.57
CA ARG A 40 -15.71 -17.56 2.86
C ARG A 40 -15.71 -17.31 1.37
N PHE A 41 -15.52 -18.35 0.58
CA PHE A 41 -15.39 -18.23 -0.87
C PHE A 41 -15.92 -19.43 -1.64
N LYS A 42 -16.16 -19.21 -2.94
CA LYS A 42 -16.46 -20.25 -3.94
C LYS A 42 -15.29 -20.36 -4.91
N GLY A 43 -15.04 -21.56 -5.44
CA GLY A 43 -13.89 -21.82 -6.32
C GLY A 43 -12.57 -21.65 -5.57
N THR A 44 -11.58 -21.07 -6.26
CA THR A 44 -10.21 -20.87 -5.75
C THR A 44 -9.73 -19.43 -6.07
N PRO A 45 -10.25 -18.40 -5.39
CA PRO A 45 -9.82 -17.02 -5.61
C PRO A 45 -8.34 -16.83 -5.26
N GLY A 46 -7.71 -15.80 -5.83
CA GLY A 46 -6.35 -15.43 -5.45
C GLY A 46 -6.32 -14.86 -4.03
N VAL A 47 -5.23 -15.10 -3.31
CA VAL A 47 -5.03 -14.55 -1.96
C VAL A 47 -5.05 -13.02 -1.96
N LYS A 48 -4.52 -12.38 -3.02
CA LYS A 48 -4.60 -10.92 -3.21
C LYS A 48 -6.03 -10.41 -3.23
N ASP A 49 -6.90 -11.04 -4.02
CA ASP A 49 -8.30 -10.63 -4.16
C ASP A 49 -9.02 -10.74 -2.81
N ALA A 50 -8.74 -11.78 -2.03
CA ALA A 50 -9.29 -11.95 -0.69
C ALA A 50 -8.81 -10.84 0.26
N ILE A 51 -7.50 -10.57 0.30
CA ILE A 51 -6.88 -9.50 1.12
C ILE A 51 -7.50 -8.13 0.79
N GLU A 52 -7.62 -7.78 -0.49
CA GLU A 52 -8.21 -6.50 -0.93
C GLU A 52 -9.70 -6.40 -0.63
N THR A 53 -10.43 -7.52 -0.80
CA THR A 53 -11.84 -7.64 -0.42
C THR A 53 -12.03 -7.45 1.08
N MET A 54 -11.06 -7.88 1.88
CA MET A 54 -11.06 -7.70 3.33
C MET A 54 -10.70 -6.28 3.78
N GLY A 55 -10.20 -5.45 2.87
CA GLY A 55 -9.97 -4.02 3.11
C GLY A 55 -8.53 -3.60 2.89
N ILE A 56 -7.59 -4.54 2.90
CA ILE A 56 -6.15 -4.26 2.92
C ILE A 56 -5.65 -4.07 1.47
N PRO A 57 -5.11 -2.90 1.11
CA PRO A 57 -4.50 -2.73 -0.19
C PRO A 57 -3.20 -3.55 -0.26
N HIS A 58 -2.91 -4.13 -1.43
CA HIS A 58 -1.72 -4.95 -1.63
C HIS A 58 -0.41 -4.18 -1.40
N THR A 59 -0.42 -2.84 -1.56
CA THR A 59 0.74 -1.97 -1.29
C THR A 59 1.14 -1.91 0.18
N GLU A 60 0.25 -2.29 1.11
CA GLU A 60 0.54 -2.35 2.54
C GLU A 60 1.06 -3.74 2.97
N VAL A 61 1.04 -4.74 2.08
CA VAL A 61 1.42 -6.13 2.37
C VAL A 61 2.82 -6.41 1.85
N ASP A 62 3.64 -7.08 2.66
CA ASP A 62 4.99 -7.50 2.28
C ASP A 62 5.19 -9.00 2.31
N VAL A 63 4.70 -9.69 3.34
CA VAL A 63 4.86 -11.15 3.43
C VAL A 63 3.52 -11.81 3.65
N ILE A 64 3.24 -12.86 2.88
CA ILE A 64 2.09 -13.73 3.07
C ILE A 64 2.61 -15.12 3.42
N LEU A 65 2.15 -15.66 4.55
CA LEU A 65 2.39 -17.05 4.92
C LEU A 65 1.08 -17.82 4.82
N VAL A 66 1.02 -18.85 3.97
CA VAL A 66 -0.10 -19.79 3.92
C VAL A 66 0.35 -21.11 4.53
N ASN A 67 -0.29 -21.51 5.63
CA ASN A 67 0.07 -22.71 6.39
C ASN A 67 1.59 -22.75 6.72
N ASN A 68 2.15 -21.61 7.12
CA ASN A 68 3.56 -21.36 7.41
C ASN A 68 4.53 -21.44 6.21
N ARG A 69 4.03 -21.44 4.97
CA ARG A 69 4.85 -21.33 3.75
C ARG A 69 4.74 -19.93 3.18
N SER A 70 5.88 -19.33 2.80
CA SER A 70 5.88 -18.03 2.15
C SER A 70 5.37 -18.15 0.72
N GLU A 71 4.33 -17.37 0.39
CA GLU A 71 3.64 -17.40 -0.90
C GLU A 71 3.50 -15.99 -1.44
N ASP A 72 3.27 -15.86 -2.75
CA ASP A 72 3.01 -14.58 -3.39
C ASP A 72 1.51 -14.30 -3.64
N PHE A 73 1.22 -13.13 -4.24
CA PHE A 73 -0.15 -12.72 -4.54
C PHE A 73 -0.89 -13.63 -5.53
N SER A 74 -0.19 -14.49 -6.27
CA SER A 74 -0.79 -15.41 -7.24
C SER A 74 -1.39 -16.67 -6.60
N TYR A 75 -1.03 -16.96 -5.33
CA TYR A 75 -1.50 -18.12 -4.59
C TYR A 75 -3.03 -18.24 -4.62
N LYS A 76 -3.54 -19.44 -4.91
CA LYS A 76 -4.97 -19.75 -4.99
C LYS A 76 -5.44 -20.41 -3.70
N LEU A 77 -6.37 -19.75 -3.00
CA LEU A 77 -6.87 -20.19 -1.70
C LEU A 77 -7.54 -21.57 -1.78
N GLN A 78 -7.22 -22.40 -0.79
CA GLN A 78 -7.78 -23.71 -0.53
C GLN A 78 -8.65 -23.68 0.74
N HIS A 79 -9.55 -24.66 0.87
CA HIS A 79 -10.37 -24.77 2.08
C HIS A 79 -9.49 -25.08 3.31
N LYS A 80 -9.75 -24.34 4.39
CA LYS A 80 -9.05 -24.37 5.68
C LYS A 80 -7.63 -23.78 5.69
N ASP A 81 -7.24 -23.05 4.66
CA ASP A 81 -5.98 -22.31 4.71
C ASP A 81 -5.93 -21.37 5.91
N GLN A 82 -4.79 -21.38 6.60
CA GLN A 82 -4.42 -20.40 7.60
C GLN A 82 -3.45 -19.41 6.98
N VAL A 83 -3.88 -18.18 6.81
CA VAL A 83 -3.11 -17.13 6.13
C VAL A 83 -2.65 -16.10 7.15
N ALA A 84 -1.35 -15.88 7.29
CA ALA A 84 -0.79 -14.77 8.03
C ALA A 84 -0.28 -13.70 7.06
N VAL A 85 -0.70 -12.45 7.26
CA VAL A 85 -0.36 -11.32 6.38
C VAL A 85 0.40 -10.28 7.17
N TYR A 86 1.63 -10.01 6.74
CA TYR A 86 2.55 -9.09 7.38
C TYR A 86 2.67 -7.80 6.57
N PRO A 87 2.73 -6.63 7.25
CA PRO A 87 2.89 -5.38 6.58
C PRO A 87 4.32 -5.19 6.10
N VAL A 88 4.48 -4.25 5.18
CA VAL A 88 5.82 -3.78 4.81
C VAL A 88 6.54 -3.17 6.00
N GLY A 89 7.83 -3.50 6.13
CA GLY A 89 8.68 -3.08 7.25
C GLY A 89 8.59 -3.99 8.47
N ALA A 90 7.84 -5.10 8.40
CA ALA A 90 7.86 -6.12 9.45
C ALA A 90 9.25 -6.75 9.55
N GLU A 91 9.85 -6.73 10.73
CA GLU A 91 11.12 -7.41 11.00
C GLU A 91 10.89 -8.92 11.13
N LEU A 92 11.21 -9.65 10.07
CA LEU A 92 11.11 -11.12 10.03
C LEU A 92 12.50 -11.73 9.94
N GLN A 93 12.81 -12.68 10.83
CA GLN A 93 14.15 -13.24 10.98
C GLN A 93 14.53 -14.30 9.92
N ASP A 94 13.56 -14.75 9.11
CA ASP A 94 13.77 -15.81 8.11
C ASP A 94 14.23 -15.25 6.76
N ARG A 95 15.36 -15.75 6.26
CA ARG A 95 15.98 -15.29 5.00
C ARG A 95 15.35 -15.88 3.74
N LYS A 96 14.39 -16.80 3.84
CA LYS A 96 13.73 -17.46 2.69
C LYS A 96 12.33 -16.93 2.39
N LEU A 97 12.01 -15.74 2.89
CA LEU A 97 10.71 -15.12 2.66
C LEU A 97 10.64 -14.44 1.29
N ILE A 98 9.47 -14.55 0.66
CA ILE A 98 9.12 -13.76 -0.52
C ILE A 98 8.61 -12.41 -0.01
N HIS A 99 9.38 -11.35 -0.26
CA HIS A 99 8.98 -9.98 -0.01
C HIS A 99 8.24 -9.43 -1.24
N LEU A 100 6.97 -9.06 -1.03
CA LEU A 100 6.05 -8.58 -2.05
C LEU A 100 6.10 -7.07 -2.20
N SER A 101 6.57 -6.36 -1.18
CA SER A 101 6.77 -4.92 -1.28
C SER A 101 7.90 -4.61 -2.25
N PRO A 102 7.74 -3.61 -3.12
CA PRO A 102 8.82 -3.27 -4.04
C PRO A 102 9.97 -2.62 -3.27
N GLN A 103 11.20 -2.95 -3.67
CA GLN A 103 12.36 -2.24 -3.16
C GLN A 103 12.34 -0.79 -3.62
N ILE A 104 12.50 0.14 -2.68
CA ILE A 104 12.55 1.58 -2.94
C ILE A 104 13.98 2.04 -2.71
N VAL A 105 14.63 2.48 -3.78
CA VAL A 105 16.01 2.99 -3.75
C VAL A 105 15.98 4.52 -3.82
N PRO A 106 16.63 5.24 -2.89
CA PRO A 106 16.77 6.69 -2.97
C PRO A 106 17.50 7.14 -4.25
N PRO A 107 17.21 8.34 -4.80
CA PRO A 107 16.28 9.34 -4.26
C PRO A 107 14.82 8.99 -4.52
N VAL A 108 14.02 8.93 -3.45
CA VAL A 108 12.59 8.64 -3.53
C VAL A 108 11.85 9.87 -4.04
N LYS A 109 10.98 9.66 -5.03
CA LYS A 109 10.10 10.68 -5.59
C LYS A 109 8.67 10.38 -5.17
N PHE A 110 7.93 11.40 -4.78
CA PHE A 110 6.55 11.30 -4.33
C PHE A 110 5.60 11.97 -5.31
N ILE A 111 4.37 11.46 -5.35
CA ILE A 111 3.19 12.17 -5.81
C ILE A 111 2.15 12.09 -4.70
N LEU A 112 1.53 13.22 -4.36
CA LEU A 112 0.60 13.32 -3.26
C LEU A 112 -0.80 13.60 -3.76
N ASP A 113 -1.77 12.96 -3.10
CA ASP A 113 -3.20 13.26 -3.22
C ASP A 113 -3.52 14.73 -2.84
N VAL A 114 -4.61 15.26 -3.39
CA VAL A 114 -5.10 16.64 -3.22
C VAL A 114 -5.31 17.02 -1.74
N HIS A 115 -5.55 16.04 -0.88
CA HIS A 115 -5.72 16.27 0.56
C HIS A 115 -4.41 16.44 1.35
N LEU A 116 -3.26 16.25 0.71
CA LEU A 116 -1.95 16.21 1.37
C LEU A 116 -1.05 17.38 0.96
N GLY A 117 -1.64 18.52 0.55
CA GLY A 117 -0.89 19.70 0.11
C GLY A 117 0.11 20.24 1.14
N SER A 118 -0.26 20.26 2.42
CA SER A 118 0.66 20.68 3.51
C SER A 118 1.85 19.74 3.65
N LEU A 119 1.63 18.42 3.54
CA LEU A 119 2.68 17.42 3.54
C LEU A 119 3.59 17.59 2.32
N ALA A 120 3.02 17.81 1.13
CA ALA A 120 3.79 18.03 -0.09
C ALA A 120 4.75 19.23 0.06
N ARG A 121 4.26 20.35 0.60
CA ARG A 121 5.08 21.54 0.87
C ARG A 121 6.22 21.24 1.86
N ARG A 122 5.93 20.49 2.92
CA ARG A 122 6.91 20.12 3.95
C ARG A 122 7.97 19.16 3.42
N LEU A 123 7.61 18.18 2.60
CA LEU A 123 8.55 17.29 1.93
C LEU A 123 9.45 18.05 0.93
N ARG A 124 8.89 19.01 0.18
CA ARG A 124 9.68 19.91 -0.70
C ARG A 124 10.67 20.76 0.09
N LEU A 125 10.25 21.32 1.22
CA LEU A 125 11.15 22.08 2.11
C LEU A 125 12.34 21.24 2.55
N LEU A 126 12.12 19.96 2.83
CA LEU A 126 13.15 18.99 3.22
C LEU A 126 13.97 18.46 2.02
N GLY A 127 13.66 18.90 0.79
CA GLY A 127 14.41 18.59 -0.43
C GLY A 127 13.88 17.41 -1.25
N PHE A 128 12.78 16.78 -0.84
CA PHE A 128 12.23 15.62 -1.52
C PHE A 128 11.37 16.04 -2.72
N ASP A 129 11.56 15.34 -3.84
CA ASP A 129 10.79 15.56 -5.06
C ASP A 129 9.34 15.14 -4.85
N SER A 130 8.44 16.10 -4.67
CA SER A 130 7.06 15.83 -4.26
C SER A 130 6.09 16.53 -5.19
N LEU A 131 5.57 15.81 -6.20
CA LEU A 131 4.55 16.35 -7.09
C LEU A 131 3.21 16.45 -6.35
N TYR A 132 2.54 17.58 -6.56
CA TYR A 132 1.24 17.88 -5.99
C TYR A 132 0.62 19.01 -6.81
N ARG A 133 -0.66 18.84 -7.12
CA ARG A 133 -1.57 19.83 -7.68
C ARG A 133 -2.92 19.65 -6.98
N ASN A 134 -3.63 20.74 -6.71
CA ASN A 134 -4.88 20.70 -5.96
C ASN A 134 -6.09 20.20 -6.78
N ASP A 135 -5.88 19.90 -8.06
CA ASP A 135 -6.87 19.49 -9.04
C ASP A 135 -6.50 18.16 -9.73
N PHE A 136 -5.53 17.40 -9.20
CA PHE A 136 -5.22 16.08 -9.71
C PHE A 136 -6.42 15.14 -9.53
N ALA A 137 -6.82 14.46 -10.61
CA ALA A 137 -7.72 13.32 -10.52
C ALA A 137 -6.96 12.05 -10.12
N ASP A 138 -7.62 11.11 -9.46
CA ASP A 138 -7.02 9.83 -9.03
C ASP A 138 -6.32 9.10 -10.18
N ALA A 139 -6.95 9.07 -11.36
CA ALA A 139 -6.37 8.46 -12.55
C ALA A 139 -5.06 9.14 -13.00
N GLU A 140 -4.97 10.47 -12.89
CA GLU A 140 -3.76 11.24 -13.22
C GLU A 140 -2.65 10.97 -12.20
N ILE A 141 -2.97 10.88 -10.90
CA ILE A 141 -2.01 10.52 -9.85
C ILE A 141 -1.39 9.15 -10.14
N ILE A 142 -2.24 8.17 -10.48
CA ILE A 142 -1.81 6.81 -10.75
C ILE A 142 -0.97 6.75 -12.03
N ASP A 143 -1.40 7.40 -13.12
CA ASP A 143 -0.65 7.40 -14.38
C ASP A 143 0.75 8.03 -14.21
N ILE A 144 0.83 9.19 -13.54
CA ILE A 144 2.12 9.83 -13.23
C ILE A 144 2.97 8.93 -12.31
N SER A 145 2.37 8.30 -11.31
CA SER A 145 3.09 7.37 -10.42
C SER A 145 3.74 6.23 -11.19
N VAL A 146 2.98 5.60 -12.10
CA VAL A 146 3.45 4.47 -12.90
C VAL A 146 4.52 4.90 -13.90
N THR A 147 4.27 5.98 -14.65
CA THR A 147 5.16 6.44 -15.72
C THR A 147 6.45 7.09 -15.22
N THR A 148 6.43 7.69 -14.02
CA THR A 148 7.59 8.42 -13.47
C THR A 148 8.19 7.75 -12.23
N GLU A 149 7.73 6.54 -11.89
CA GLU A 149 8.16 5.76 -10.73
C GLU A 149 8.12 6.57 -9.43
N ARG A 150 6.96 7.15 -9.15
CA ARG A 150 6.71 7.93 -7.92
C ARG A 150 5.90 7.11 -6.93
N VAL A 151 6.27 7.19 -5.66
CA VAL A 151 5.48 6.68 -4.56
C VAL A 151 4.24 7.56 -4.38
N ILE A 152 3.06 6.96 -4.42
CA ILE A 152 1.81 7.64 -4.10
C ILE A 152 1.71 7.78 -2.58
N LEU A 153 1.57 9.01 -2.08
CA LEU A 153 1.09 9.25 -0.71
C LEU A 153 -0.37 9.68 -0.80
N THR A 154 -1.25 8.93 -0.13
CA THR A 154 -2.68 9.19 -0.18
C THR A 154 -3.34 8.82 1.14
N ARG A 155 -4.51 9.40 1.42
CA ARG A 155 -5.41 8.93 2.48
C ARG A 155 -6.56 8.09 1.93
N ASP A 156 -6.64 7.94 0.61
CA ASP A 156 -7.64 7.13 -0.05
C ASP A 156 -7.12 5.71 -0.36
N LEU A 157 -7.74 4.74 0.30
CA LEU A 157 -7.52 3.32 0.04
C LEU A 157 -7.92 2.91 -1.38
N GLY A 158 -8.86 3.61 -2.02
CA GLY A 158 -9.32 3.36 -3.38
C GLY A 158 -8.18 3.45 -4.40
N ILE A 159 -7.35 4.49 -4.30
CA ILE A 159 -6.15 4.67 -5.13
C ILE A 159 -5.18 3.49 -4.93
N LEU A 160 -4.90 3.11 -3.68
CA LEU A 160 -3.94 2.05 -3.35
C LEU A 160 -4.38 0.63 -3.76
N LYS A 161 -5.69 0.42 -3.98
CA LYS A 161 -6.23 -0.86 -4.46
C LYS A 161 -6.15 -1.02 -5.98
N GLN A 162 -5.79 0.03 -6.71
CA GLN A 162 -5.67 -0.04 -8.17
C GLN A 162 -4.50 -0.94 -8.54
N LYS A 163 -4.76 -1.93 -9.42
CA LYS A 163 -3.80 -2.99 -9.76
C LYS A 163 -2.47 -2.48 -10.32
N GLN A 164 -2.48 -1.31 -10.96
CA GLN A 164 -1.30 -0.70 -11.56
C GLN A 164 -0.43 0.06 -10.54
N VAL A 165 -0.95 0.35 -9.34
CA VAL A 165 -0.19 1.06 -8.30
C VAL A 165 0.82 0.10 -7.69
N ARG A 166 2.09 0.31 -8.02
CA ARG A 166 3.20 -0.46 -7.47
C ARG A 166 3.73 0.13 -6.17
N TYR A 167 3.85 1.46 -6.12
CA TYR A 167 4.45 2.19 -5.01
C TYR A 167 3.41 3.10 -4.38
N GLY A 168 2.95 2.76 -3.18
CA GLY A 168 1.94 3.55 -2.51
C GLY A 168 2.01 3.39 -1.00
N TYR A 169 1.57 4.42 -0.30
CA TYR A 169 1.47 4.41 1.15
C TYR A 169 0.25 5.19 1.62
N LEU A 170 -0.49 4.55 2.53
CA LEU A 170 -1.63 5.18 3.20
C LEU A 170 -1.11 6.05 4.34
N VAL A 171 -1.20 7.37 4.19
CA VAL A 171 -0.86 8.31 5.25
C VAL A 171 -1.94 8.23 6.34
N ARG A 172 -1.54 7.84 7.55
CA ARG A 172 -2.47 7.50 8.65
C ARG A 172 -2.71 8.68 9.58
N SER A 173 -1.70 9.53 9.79
CA SER A 173 -1.85 10.67 10.69
C SER A 173 -2.61 11.84 10.04
N ASP A 174 -3.42 12.55 10.83
CA ASP A 174 -4.00 13.84 10.45
C ASP A 174 -3.13 15.04 10.85
N HIS A 175 -2.04 14.81 11.59
CA HIS A 175 -1.14 15.87 12.06
C HIS A 175 0.11 15.94 11.18
N LEU A 176 0.37 17.11 10.59
CA LEU A 176 1.48 17.31 9.63
C LEU A 176 2.83 16.78 10.13
N GLU A 177 3.25 17.12 11.35
CA GLU A 177 4.55 16.68 11.86
C GLU A 177 4.64 15.16 11.94
N LYS A 178 3.56 14.50 12.39
CA LYS A 178 3.48 13.04 12.43
C LYS A 178 3.44 12.44 11.03
N GLN A 179 2.76 13.06 10.06
CA GLN A 179 2.77 12.61 8.66
C GLN A 179 4.18 12.64 8.07
N VAL A 180 4.98 13.66 8.41
CA VAL A 180 6.37 13.75 7.97
C VAL A 180 7.18 12.61 8.57
N ASP A 181 7.13 12.43 9.89
CA ASP A 181 7.86 11.35 10.56
C ASP A 181 7.47 9.97 10.03
N GLU A 182 6.16 9.76 9.85
CA GLU A 182 5.59 8.55 9.25
C GLU A 182 6.22 8.27 7.86
N VAL A 183 6.27 9.25 6.97
CA VAL A 183 6.90 9.11 5.64
C VAL A 183 8.42 8.89 5.76
N MET A 184 9.10 9.60 6.65
CA MET A 184 10.56 9.49 6.80
C MET A 184 10.99 8.10 7.30
N GLU A 185 10.28 7.58 8.29
CA GLU A 185 10.51 6.25 8.86
C GLU A 185 10.13 5.16 7.86
N ARG A 186 8.97 5.30 7.22
CA ARG A 186 8.45 4.32 6.26
C ARG A 186 9.41 4.04 5.11
N PHE A 187 10.07 5.08 4.59
CA PHE A 187 10.96 4.98 3.44
C PHE A 187 12.45 5.10 3.80
N LEU A 188 12.79 5.22 5.09
CA LEU A 188 14.16 5.35 5.59
C LEU A 188 14.95 6.46 4.88
N ILE A 189 14.29 7.59 4.60
CA ILE A 189 14.85 8.70 3.80
C ILE A 189 15.36 9.87 4.64
N ARG A 190 15.35 9.77 5.98
CA ARG A 190 15.73 10.88 6.87
C ARG A 190 17.14 11.42 6.55
N ASP A 191 18.10 10.53 6.32
CA ASP A 191 19.50 10.88 6.00
C ASP A 191 19.69 11.42 4.57
N HIS A 192 18.65 11.36 3.73
CA HIS A 192 18.66 11.87 2.36
C HIS A 192 18.07 13.28 2.24
N ALA A 193 17.65 13.88 3.37
CA ALA A 193 17.10 15.22 3.39
C ALA A 193 18.14 16.24 2.89
N LYS A 194 17.71 17.12 1.98
CA LYS A 194 18.50 18.24 1.47
C LYS A 194 17.67 19.51 1.58
N PRO A 195 17.53 20.07 2.81
CA PRO A 195 16.67 21.22 3.03
C PRO A 195 17.00 22.38 2.11
N PHE A 196 15.97 23.13 1.71
CA PHE A 196 16.11 24.31 0.83
C PHE A 196 16.71 24.02 -0.56
N SER A 197 16.72 22.76 -1.01
CA SER A 197 17.11 22.40 -2.38
C SER A 197 15.95 22.42 -3.38
N ARG A 198 14.71 22.61 -2.91
CA ARG A 198 13.50 22.67 -3.74
C ARG A 198 12.54 23.78 -3.32
N CYS A 199 11.85 24.33 -4.31
CA CYS A 199 10.80 25.31 -4.11
C CYS A 199 9.57 24.64 -3.50
N MET A 200 9.08 25.18 -2.38
CA MET A 200 7.87 24.68 -1.71
C MET A 200 6.61 24.81 -2.58
N ALA A 201 6.55 25.82 -3.47
CA ALA A 201 5.40 26.10 -4.31
C ALA A 201 5.37 25.21 -5.57
N CYS A 202 6.45 25.18 -6.36
CA CYS A 202 6.47 24.51 -7.66
C CYS A 202 7.31 23.23 -7.72
N ASN A 203 7.95 22.78 -6.63
CA ASN A 203 8.84 21.61 -6.57
C ASN A 203 10.15 21.73 -7.40
N GLY A 204 10.36 22.84 -8.10
CA GLY A 204 11.58 23.11 -8.87
C GLY A 204 12.84 23.13 -8.00
N ARG A 205 14.00 22.76 -8.57
CA ARG A 205 15.28 22.82 -7.85
C ARG A 205 15.67 24.27 -7.60
N LEU A 206 16.11 24.56 -6.38
CA LEU A 206 16.65 25.86 -6.00
C LEU A 206 18.15 25.88 -6.30
N VAL A 207 18.61 27.02 -6.80
CA VAL A 207 20.02 27.31 -7.02
C VAL A 207 20.39 28.45 -6.08
N ALA A 208 21.56 28.37 -5.45
CA ALA A 208 22.06 29.47 -4.66
C ALA A 208 22.36 30.65 -5.60
N VAL A 209 21.81 31.81 -5.26
CA VAL A 209 22.10 33.08 -5.91
C VAL A 209 22.71 34.00 -4.86
N ASP A 210 23.65 34.84 -5.26
CA ASP A 210 24.20 35.83 -4.35
C ASP A 210 23.12 36.84 -3.98
N LYS A 211 23.17 37.35 -2.75
CA LYS A 211 22.18 38.33 -2.26
C LYS A 211 22.14 39.62 -3.10
N GLN A 212 23.19 39.87 -3.88
CA GLN A 212 23.29 41.02 -4.78
C GLN A 212 22.56 40.83 -6.12
N GLU A 213 22.08 39.62 -6.41
CA GLU A 213 21.44 39.25 -7.68
C GLU A 213 19.91 39.11 -7.59
N VAL A 214 19.29 39.49 -6.46
CA VAL A 214 17.84 39.43 -6.20
C VAL A 214 17.25 40.81 -5.94
#